data_AF-A0A7C0U2M4-F1
#
_entry.id   AF-A0A7C0U2M4-F1
#
_cell.length_a   1.000
_cell.length_b   1.000
_cell.length_c   1.000
_cell.angle_alpha   90.00
_cell.angle_beta   90.00
_cell.angle_gamma   90.00
#
_symmetry.space_group_name_H-M   'P 1'
#
loop_
_entity.id
_entity.type
_entity.pdbx_description
1 polymer ?
#
loop_
_entity_poly.entity_id
_entity_poly.type
_entity_poly.pdbx_seq_one_letter_code
_entity_poly.pdbx_strand_id
1 'polypeptide(L)'
;MAQILLINKIKKKEKIMHSNLVQSVRKRKNHVVVSFGSYLLTGNCDDSTISIINKITSKVEDVIFVGDDLREIILGPDGRFAFVVNNHGKVVLIIDTLNFKTMR
;
A
#
# COMPACT_ATOMS: atom_id res chain seq x y z
N MET A 1 32.13 -11.79 15.14
CA MET A 1 31.14 -12.82 14.77
C MET A 1 29.67 -12.40 14.99
N ALA A 2 29.30 -11.72 16.08
CA ALA A 2 27.90 -11.36 16.36
C ALA A 2 27.23 -10.44 15.31
N GLN A 3 27.98 -9.51 14.70
CA GLN A 3 27.43 -8.51 13.79
C GLN A 3 26.96 -9.08 12.44
N ILE A 4 27.64 -10.11 11.94
CA ILE A 4 27.29 -10.82 10.70
C ILE A 4 25.98 -11.60 10.88
N LEU A 5 25.79 -12.21 12.06
CA LEU A 5 24.60 -12.98 12.38
C LEU A 5 23.34 -12.09 12.40
N LEU A 6 23.47 -10.87 12.92
CA LEU A 6 22.40 -9.87 12.98
C LEU A 6 21.97 -9.41 11.58
N ILE A 7 22.93 -9.08 10.70
CA ILE A 7 22.67 -8.67 9.32
C ILE A 7 21.92 -9.76 8.55
N ASN A 8 22.32 -11.01 8.70
CA ASN A 8 21.66 -12.14 8.04
C ASN A 8 20.21 -12.35 8.56
N LYS A 9 19.97 -12.09 9.85
CA LYS A 9 18.63 -12.17 10.45
C LYS A 9 17.71 -11.07 9.90
N ILE A 10 18.23 -9.86 9.70
CA ILE A 10 17.50 -8.72 9.10
C ILE A 10 17.15 -9.02 7.64
N LYS A 11 18.13 -9.41 6.81
CA LYS A 11 17.91 -9.76 5.40
C LYS A 11 16.88 -10.89 5.22
N LYS A 12 16.93 -11.90 6.09
CA LYS A 12 15.94 -12.99 6.10
C LYS A 12 14.55 -12.48 6.47
N LYS A 13 14.42 -11.59 7.45
CA LYS A 13 13.15 -10.96 7.83
C LYS A 13 12.58 -10.11 6.70
N GLU A 14 13.39 -9.28 6.04
CA GLU A 14 12.98 -8.48 4.87
C GLU A 14 12.48 -9.38 3.72
N LYS A 15 13.20 -10.46 3.41
CA LYS A 15 12.78 -11.42 2.38
C LYS A 15 11.46 -12.10 2.73
N ILE A 16 11.24 -12.46 3.99
CA ILE A 16 9.98 -13.06 4.48
C ILE A 16 8.83 -12.03 4.43
N MET A 17 9.10 -10.77 4.79
CA MET A 17 8.10 -9.69 4.69
C MET A 17 7.71 -9.44 3.23
N HIS A 18 8.69 -9.35 2.32
CA HIS A 18 8.43 -9.25 0.88
C HIS A 18 7.61 -10.45 0.38
N SER A 19 7.94 -11.69 0.76
CA SER A 19 7.19 -12.86 0.30
C SER A 19 5.76 -12.94 0.85
N ASN A 20 5.56 -12.62 2.13
CA ASN A 20 4.24 -12.72 2.78
C ASN A 20 3.31 -11.61 2.29
N LEU A 21 3.84 -10.40 2.11
CA LEU A 21 3.12 -9.29 1.53
C LEU A 21 2.72 -9.59 0.08
N VAL A 22 3.67 -10.05 -0.75
CA VAL A 22 3.38 -10.41 -2.15
C VAL A 22 2.37 -11.55 -2.22
N GLN A 23 2.44 -12.55 -1.33
CA GLN A 23 1.46 -13.64 -1.29
C GLN A 23 0.07 -13.19 -0.82
N SER A 24 -0.02 -12.24 0.14
CA SER A 24 -1.29 -11.65 0.57
C SER A 24 -1.91 -10.83 -0.56
N VAL A 25 -1.10 -10.06 -1.30
CA VAL A 25 -1.52 -9.31 -2.50
C VAL A 25 -1.94 -10.27 -3.63
N ARG A 26 -1.31 -11.44 -3.76
CA ARG A 26 -1.60 -12.40 -4.84
C ARG A 26 -2.86 -13.24 -4.62
N LYS A 27 -3.42 -13.26 -3.41
CA LYS A 27 -4.65 -14.02 -3.09
C LYS A 27 -5.95 -13.23 -3.34
N ARG A 28 -5.87 -11.91 -3.52
CA ARG A 28 -6.97 -11.06 -4.01
C ARG A 28 -6.53 -10.50 -5.36
N LYS A 29 -7.41 -10.36 -6.34
CA LYS A 29 -7.04 -9.87 -7.68
C LYS A 29 -6.75 -8.35 -7.61
N ASN A 30 -5.64 -7.97 -6.98
CA ASN A 30 -5.26 -6.58 -6.70
C ASN A 30 -4.17 -6.15 -7.69
N HIS A 31 -4.43 -5.12 -8.52
CA HIS A 31 -3.45 -4.69 -9.54
C HIS A 31 -2.73 -3.37 -9.26
N VAL A 32 -3.02 -2.72 -8.13
CA VAL A 32 -2.31 -1.49 -7.75
C VAL A 32 -1.72 -1.62 -6.36
N VAL A 33 -0.40 -1.48 -6.27
CA VAL A 33 0.33 -1.40 -5.00
C VAL A 33 1.30 -0.24 -5.08
N VAL A 34 1.24 0.64 -4.08
CA VAL A 34 2.14 1.77 -3.95
C VAL A 34 2.80 1.72 -2.59
N SER A 35 4.13 1.82 -2.57
CA SER A 35 4.92 1.86 -1.34
C SER A 35 5.25 3.30 -0.98
N PHE A 36 4.98 3.70 0.26
CA PHE A 36 5.42 4.98 0.81
C PHE A 36 5.82 4.81 2.28
N GLY A 37 6.94 5.41 2.70
CA GLY A 37 7.42 5.31 4.09
C GLY A 37 7.43 3.88 4.63
N SER A 38 6.79 3.64 5.78
CA SER A 38 6.62 2.32 6.42
C SER A 38 5.38 1.55 5.96
N TYR A 39 4.67 2.05 4.94
CA TYR A 39 3.37 1.55 4.53
C TYR A 39 3.30 1.16 3.05
N LEU A 40 2.23 0.46 2.74
CA LEU A 40 1.78 0.16 1.39
C LEU A 40 0.29 0.48 1.28
N LEU A 41 -0.09 1.09 0.17
CA LEU A 41 -1.48 1.18 -0.24
C LEU A 41 -1.71 0.11 -1.31
N THR A 42 -2.73 -0.72 -1.14
CA THR A 42 -3.16 -1.67 -2.17
C THR A 42 -4.61 -1.38 -2.57
N GLY A 43 -4.82 -1.20 -3.87
CA GLY A 43 -6.15 -1.07 -4.44
C GLY A 43 -6.82 -2.44 -4.53
N ASN A 44 -7.97 -2.58 -3.89
CA ASN A 44 -8.89 -3.70 -4.05
C ASN A 44 -9.94 -3.27 -5.09
N CYS A 45 -9.57 -3.36 -6.37
CA CYS A 45 -10.38 -2.81 -7.48
C CYS A 45 -11.81 -3.36 -7.50
N ASP A 46 -11.98 -4.67 -7.28
CA ASP A 46 -13.30 -5.32 -7.26
C ASP A 46 -14.19 -4.82 -6.10
N ASP A 47 -13.57 -4.40 -4.99
CA ASP A 47 -14.26 -3.95 -3.78
C ASP A 47 -14.37 -2.41 -3.71
N SER A 48 -13.78 -1.67 -4.66
CA SER A 48 -13.72 -0.20 -4.63
C SER A 48 -13.12 0.38 -3.34
N THR A 49 -12.12 -0.32 -2.78
CA THR A 49 -11.43 0.09 -1.54
C THR A 49 -9.91 0.14 -1.71
N ILE A 50 -9.25 0.82 -0.78
CA ILE A 50 -7.79 0.79 -0.59
C ILE A 50 -7.49 0.23 0.79
N SER A 51 -6.59 -0.75 0.88
CA SER A 51 -6.05 -1.21 2.17
C SER A 51 -4.72 -0.51 2.45
N ILE A 52 -4.57 -0.01 3.68
CA ILE A 52 -3.32 0.55 4.19
C ILE A 52 -2.63 -0.52 5.03
N ILE A 53 -1.45 -0.92 4.59
CA ILE A 53 -0.70 -2.03 5.18
C ILE A 53 0.59 -1.51 5.78
N ASN A 54 0.82 -1.78 7.06
CA ASN A 54 2.11 -1.53 7.70
C ASN A 54 3.11 -2.61 7.29
N LYS A 55 4.23 -2.20 6.69
CA LYS A 55 5.27 -3.12 6.18
C LYS A 55 6.00 -3.87 7.28
N ILE A 56 6.15 -3.26 8.46
CA ILE A 56 6.91 -3.83 9.59
C ILE A 56 6.09 -4.94 10.25
N THR A 57 4.81 -4.70 10.46
CA THR A 57 3.90 -5.65 11.13
C THR A 57 3.19 -6.58 10.14
N SER A 58 3.20 -6.23 8.86
CA SER A 58 2.43 -6.91 7.79
C SER A 58 0.93 -6.96 8.07
N LYS A 59 0.39 -5.97 8.79
CA LYS A 59 -1.03 -5.87 9.12
C LYS A 59 -1.71 -4.79 8.30
N VAL A 60 -2.98 -5.02 7.95
CA VAL A 60 -3.88 -3.97 7.48
C VAL A 60 -4.22 -3.11 8.68
N GLU A 61 -3.89 -1.83 8.63
CA GLU A 61 -4.17 -0.86 9.69
C GLU A 61 -5.42 -0.03 9.39
N ASP A 62 -5.78 0.11 8.11
CA ASP A 62 -7.00 0.79 7.71
C ASP A 62 -7.50 0.33 6.32
N VAL A 63 -8.79 0.55 6.04
CA VAL A 63 -9.43 0.30 4.74
C VAL A 63 -10.30 1.51 4.37
N ILE A 64 -9.93 2.17 3.28
CA ILE A 64 -10.60 3.38 2.80
C ILE A 64 -11.54 3.01 1.65
N PHE A 65 -12.82 3.40 1.77
CA PHE A 65 -13.76 3.34 0.65
C PHE A 65 -13.51 4.50 -0.32
N VAL A 66 -13.31 4.17 -1.60
CA VAL A 66 -12.98 5.16 -2.63
C VAL A 66 -14.21 5.54 -3.46
N GLY A 67 -15.13 4.59 -3.66
CA GLY A 67 -16.21 4.71 -4.63
C GLY A 67 -15.86 4.00 -5.94
N ASP A 68 -16.80 4.05 -6.88
CA ASP A 68 -16.79 3.15 -8.05
C ASP A 68 -15.58 3.38 -8.98
N ASP A 69 -15.20 2.29 -9.65
CA ASP A 69 -14.21 2.25 -10.72
C ASP A 69 -12.76 2.59 -10.33
N LEU A 70 -12.32 2.25 -9.12
CA LEU A 70 -10.89 2.39 -8.74
C LEU A 70 -9.98 1.67 -9.74
N ARG A 71 -9.04 2.42 -10.33
CA ARG A 71 -8.11 1.91 -11.33
C ARG A 71 -6.65 2.06 -10.94
N GLU A 72 -6.27 3.20 -10.38
CA GLU A 72 -4.88 3.53 -10.12
C GLU A 72 -4.73 4.35 -8.83
N ILE A 73 -3.53 4.27 -8.23
CA ILE A 73 -3.07 5.05 -7.10
C ILE A 73 -1.73 5.65 -7.52
N ILE A 74 -1.62 6.97 -7.47
CA ILE A 74 -0.42 7.71 -7.87
C ILE A 74 0.06 8.51 -6.67
N LEU A 75 1.36 8.43 -6.32
CA LEU A 75 1.93 9.33 -5.31
C LEU A 75 2.32 10.66 -5.93
N GLY A 76 2.06 11.75 -5.20
CA GLY A 76 2.64 13.04 -5.50
C GLY A 76 4.17 13.03 -5.40
N PRO A 77 4.88 13.96 -6.06
CA PRO A 77 6.35 13.99 -6.09
C PRO A 77 6.99 14.07 -4.70
N ASP A 78 6.30 14.68 -3.74
CA ASP A 78 6.73 14.82 -2.35
C ASP A 78 6.26 13.66 -1.45
N GLY A 79 5.51 12.71 -2.01
CA GLY A 79 4.92 11.58 -1.31
C GLY A 79 3.85 11.94 -0.27
N ARG A 80 3.46 13.22 -0.11
CA ARG A 80 2.49 13.68 0.90
C ARG A 80 1.05 13.31 0.54
N PHE A 81 0.77 13.19 -0.75
CA PHE A 81 -0.56 12.86 -1.25
C PHE A 81 -0.51 11.62 -2.12
N ALA A 82 -1.49 10.73 -1.94
CA ALA A 82 -1.82 9.67 -2.88
C ALA A 82 -3.12 10.05 -3.60
N PHE A 83 -3.08 10.08 -4.93
CA PHE A 83 -4.19 10.36 -5.81
C PHE A 83 -4.81 9.06 -6.28
N VAL A 84 -6.10 8.91 -6.06
CA VAL A 84 -6.84 7.73 -6.51
C VAL A 84 -7.59 8.10 -7.78
N VAL A 85 -7.32 7.33 -8.84
CA VAL A 85 -7.82 7.59 -10.18
C VAL A 85 -8.77 6.48 -10.59
N ASN A 86 -9.90 6.86 -11.18
CA ASN A 86 -10.88 5.90 -11.68
C ASN A 86 -10.60 5.47 -13.13
N ASN A 87 -11.37 4.50 -13.64
CA ASN A 87 -11.28 4.02 -15.03
C ASN A 87 -11.46 5.10 -16.11
N HIS A 88 -12.01 6.27 -15.74
CA HIS A 88 -12.19 7.42 -16.65
C HIS A 88 -11.02 8.41 -16.62
N GLY A 89 -9.95 8.11 -15.88
CA GLY A 89 -8.80 9.01 -15.73
C GLY A 89 -9.05 10.20 -14.81
N LYS A 90 -10.13 10.20 -14.03
CA LYS A 90 -10.44 11.27 -13.07
C LYS A 90 -9.88 10.94 -11.70
N VAL A 91 -9.28 11.93 -11.04
CA VAL A 91 -8.98 11.86 -9.60
C VAL A 91 -10.31 11.91 -8.85
N VAL A 92 -10.60 10.86 -8.10
CA VAL A 92 -11.85 10.71 -7.32
C VAL A 92 -11.63 10.84 -5.81
N LEU A 93 -10.37 10.69 -5.36
CA LEU A 93 -10.00 10.81 -3.96
C LEU A 93 -8.53 11.22 -3.85
N ILE A 94 -8.23 12.08 -2.88
CA ILE A 94 -6.86 12.38 -2.46
C ILE A 94 -6.70 11.85 -1.03
N ILE A 95 -5.59 11.19 -0.74
CA ILE A 95 -5.27 10.67 0.60
C ILE A 95 -4.00 11.38 1.08
N ASP A 96 -4.08 12.04 2.24
CA ASP A 96 -2.90 12.52 2.96
C ASP A 96 -2.16 11.30 3.54
N THR A 97 -0.92 11.07 3.09
CA THR A 97 -0.15 9.88 3.47
C THR A 97 0.44 9.95 4.88
N LEU A 98 0.44 11.12 5.51
CA LEU A 98 0.94 11.27 6.89
C LEU A 98 -0.06 10.74 7.92
N ASN A 99 -1.35 10.85 7.62
CA ASN A 99 -2.42 10.55 8.57
C ASN A 99 -3.57 9.72 7.97
N PHE A 100 -3.47 9.36 6.69
CA PHE A 100 -4.45 8.58 5.94
C PHE A 100 -5.83 9.20 5.80
N LYS A 101 -5.96 10.50 6.05
CA LYS A 101 -7.22 11.21 5.86
C LYS A 101 -7.49 11.44 4.39
N THR A 102 -8.74 11.24 4.01
CA THR A 102 -9.24 11.50 2.68
C THR A 102 -9.62 12.97 2.49
N MET A 103 -9.40 13.49 1.29
CA MET A 103 -9.77 14.82 0.84
C MET A 103 -10.53 14.68 -0.49
N ARG A 104 -11.61 15.44 -0.67
CA ARG A 104 -12.44 15.48 -1.88
C ARG A 104 -12.47 16.87 -2.46
#